data_AF-A0A9Q3HXD9-F1
#
_entry.id   AF-A0A9Q3HXD9-F1
#
_cell.length_a   1.000
_cell.length_b   1.000
_cell.length_c   1.000
_cell.angle_alpha   90.00
_cell.angle_beta   90.00
_cell.angle_gamma   90.00
#
_symmetry.space_group_name_H-M   'P 1'
#
loop_
_entity.id
_entity.type
_entity.pdbx_description
1 polymer ?
#
loop_
_entity_poly.entity_id
_entity_poly.type
_entity_poly.pdbx_seq_one_letter_code
_entity_poly.pdbx_strand_id
1 'polypeptide(L)'
;MDNCTSQHIICGNDYLNIYGIDINNHKDRYFTIEGNKRQKCAFSNMQKQISMVSSKKDTYKDRFVANQLVEAQINPSLSPKMRSELIDVLSTYNNAVAFDNEPLGAIKEHKADITLKINRPYPPVLRRPAYAASPRAREALEKHIQELIQHGVLRKVGHNEEVEVTTPVIIAWNNDKSRVV
;
A
#
# COMPACT_ATOMS: atom_id res chain seq x y z
N MET A 1 15.44 24.20 -24.89
CA MET A 1 15.12 23.11 -23.94
C MET A 1 15.83 23.44 -22.66
N ASP A 2 15.04 23.68 -21.62
CA ASP A 2 15.49 24.23 -20.35
C ASP A 2 16.48 23.29 -19.64
N ASN A 3 17.42 23.89 -18.91
CA ASN A 3 18.45 23.17 -18.15
C ASN A 3 17.79 22.16 -17.20
N CYS A 4 17.82 20.88 -17.59
CA CYS A 4 17.31 19.79 -16.76
C CYS A 4 18.21 19.66 -15.54
N THR A 5 17.71 20.06 -14.38
CA THR A 5 18.39 19.91 -13.09
C THR A 5 17.79 18.71 -12.38
N SER A 6 18.60 17.66 -12.17
CA SER A 6 18.18 16.47 -11.43
C SER A 6 19.12 16.25 -10.24
N GLN A 7 18.54 15.83 -9.11
CA GLN A 7 19.28 15.55 -7.87
C GLN A 7 19.84 14.13 -7.84
N HIS A 8 19.10 13.17 -8.39
CA HIS A 8 19.48 11.75 -8.43
C HIS A 8 18.97 11.12 -9.73
N ILE A 9 19.81 10.29 -10.34
CA ILE A 9 19.43 9.46 -11.49
C ILE A 9 19.86 8.04 -11.12
N ILE A 10 18.90 7.12 -11.09
CA ILE A 10 19.14 5.69 -10.94
C ILE A 10 18.81 5.08 -12.29
N CYS A 11 19.83 4.54 -12.95
CA CYS A 11 19.69 3.91 -14.26
C CYS A 11 20.36 2.53 -14.21
N GLY A 12 19.66 1.52 -14.74
CA GLY A 12 20.29 0.22 -14.98
C GLY A 12 21.27 0.30 -16.14
N ASN A 13 22.26 -0.61 -16.17
CA ASN A 13 23.27 -0.67 -17.23
C ASN A 13 22.65 -0.75 -18.64
N ASP A 14 21.53 -1.47 -18.78
CA ASP A 14 20.82 -1.61 -20.06
C ASP A 14 20.36 -0.25 -20.58
N TYR A 15 19.84 0.61 -19.70
CA TYR A 15 19.37 1.94 -20.04
C TYR A 15 20.52 2.91 -20.34
N LEU A 16 21.67 2.77 -19.66
CA LEU A 16 22.84 3.58 -19.99
C LEU A 16 23.31 3.33 -21.43
N ASN A 17 23.29 2.06 -21.86
CA ASN A 17 23.67 1.67 -23.22
C ASN A 17 22.63 2.08 -24.26
N ILE A 18 21.33 1.84 -24.00
CA ILE A 18 20.25 2.14 -24.94
C ILE A 18 20.20 3.65 -25.26
N TYR A 19 20.41 4.50 -24.25
CA TYR A 19 20.30 5.96 -24.39
C TYR A 19 21.66 6.66 -24.54
N GLY A 20 22.76 5.90 -24.64
CA GLY A 20 24.11 6.46 -24.81
C GLY A 20 24.48 7.47 -23.72
N ILE A 21 24.16 7.15 -22.46
CA ILE A 21 24.37 8.05 -21.32
C ILE A 21 25.80 7.88 -20.79
N ASP A 22 26.62 8.91 -20.96
CA ASP A 22 27.98 8.95 -20.43
C ASP A 22 28.05 9.81 -19.17
N ILE A 23 28.63 9.25 -18.10
CA ILE A 23 28.81 9.93 -16.81
C ILE A 23 30.27 10.32 -16.64
N ASN A 24 30.54 11.61 -16.46
CA ASN A 24 31.88 12.14 -16.25
C ASN A 24 32.06 12.68 -14.82
N ASN A 25 33.13 12.24 -14.14
CA ASN A 25 33.41 12.57 -12.74
C ASN A 25 34.71 13.39 -12.51
N HIS A 26 35.41 13.84 -13.57
CA HIS A 26 36.80 14.29 -13.45
C HIS A 26 37.02 15.76 -12.97
N LYS A 27 35.99 16.56 -12.70
CA LYS A 27 36.14 17.93 -12.11
C LYS A 27 34.81 18.46 -11.62
N ASP A 28 33.84 18.52 -12.53
CA ASP A 28 32.43 18.73 -12.24
C ASP A 28 31.66 17.47 -12.64
N ARG A 29 30.74 17.01 -11.79
CA ARG A 29 29.92 15.85 -12.11
C ARG A 29 28.87 16.26 -13.14
N TYR A 30 28.88 15.64 -14.31
CA TYR A 30 27.87 15.86 -15.35
C TYR A 30 27.63 14.57 -16.15
N PHE A 31 26.50 14.52 -16.83
CA PHE A 31 26.21 13.47 -17.81
C PHE A 31 25.86 14.06 -19.17
N THR A 32 26.04 13.26 -20.21
CA THR A 32 25.64 13.57 -21.59
C THR A 32 24.77 12.44 -22.11
N ILE A 33 23.78 12.77 -22.93
CA ILE A 33 22.91 11.80 -23.61
C ILE A 33 23.38 11.70 -25.07
N GLU A 34 23.42 10.49 -25.62
CA GLU A 34 23.87 10.20 -27.00
C GLU A 34 25.30 10.71 -27.33
N GLY A 35 26.21 10.74 -26.36
CA GLY A 35 27.60 11.17 -26.58
C GLY A 35 27.78 12.65 -27.01
N ASN A 36 26.73 13.47 -26.93
CA ASN A 36 26.78 14.87 -27.36
C ASN A 36 27.52 15.74 -26.32
N LYS A 37 28.82 15.94 -26.54
CA LYS A 37 29.70 16.73 -25.66
C LYS A 37 29.30 18.21 -25.48
N ARG A 38 28.39 18.72 -26.32
CA ARG A 38 27.89 20.11 -26.25
C ARG A 38 26.74 20.27 -25.25
N GLN A 39 25.99 19.22 -24.94
CA GLN A 39 24.84 19.27 -24.04
C GLN A 39 25.17 18.57 -22.72
N LYS A 40 25.84 19.30 -21.82
CA LYS A 40 26.21 18.78 -20.50
C LYS A 40 25.08 19.06 -19.51
N CYS A 41 24.53 18.01 -18.92
CA CYS A 41 23.57 18.11 -17.83
C CYS A 41 24.33 18.02 -16.50
N ALA A 42 24.34 19.12 -15.75
CA ALA A 42 24.99 19.18 -14.44
C ALA A 42 24.09 18.54 -13.37
N PHE A 43 24.71 17.83 -12.41
CA PHE A 43 24.02 17.47 -11.18
C PHE A 43 23.89 18.73 -10.30
N SER A 44 22.70 18.99 -9.77
CA SER A 44 22.48 20.16 -8.92
C SER A 44 23.19 19.98 -7.56
N ASN A 45 24.27 20.72 -7.34
CA ASN A 45 25.00 20.74 -6.07
C ASN A 45 24.27 21.61 -5.04
N MET A 46 23.34 21.03 -4.28
CA MET A 46 22.85 21.64 -3.02
C MET A 46 23.80 21.29 -1.87
N GLN A 47 25.00 21.88 -1.88
CA GLN A 47 25.93 21.84 -0.74
C GLN A 47 25.97 23.15 0.08
N LYS A 48 24.95 24.01 -0.05
CA LYS A 48 24.75 25.16 0.83
C LYS A 48 23.41 25.05 1.56
N GLN A 49 23.42 24.34 2.69
CA GLN A 49 22.75 24.69 3.96
C GLN A 49 22.85 23.50 4.94
N ILE A 50 24.05 23.26 5.46
CA ILE A 50 24.23 22.56 6.74
C ILE A 50 24.67 23.64 7.73
N SER A 51 23.79 24.58 8.00
CA SER A 51 23.98 25.61 9.01
C SER A 51 22.63 26.29 9.24
N MET A 52 21.78 25.63 10.02
CA MET A 52 20.83 26.25 10.94
C MET A 52 20.12 25.14 11.71
N VAL A 53 20.39 25.09 13.01
CA VAL A 53 19.50 24.49 14.00
C VAL A 53 18.24 25.34 14.01
N SER A 54 17.27 25.00 13.18
CA SER A 54 15.93 25.57 13.21
C SER A 54 14.92 24.44 13.01
N SER A 55 14.31 24.04 14.12
CA SER A 55 13.00 23.42 14.24
C SER A 55 12.48 22.74 12.96
N LYS A 56 12.97 21.52 12.67
CA LYS A 56 12.25 20.65 11.73
C LYS A 56 10.87 20.42 12.36
N LYS A 57 9.85 21.16 11.90
CA LYS A 57 8.47 20.67 12.01
C LYS A 57 8.51 19.25 11.46
N ASP A 58 8.14 18.29 12.30
CA ASP A 58 8.19 16.87 11.96
C ASP A 58 7.30 16.64 10.73
N THR A 59 7.91 16.73 9.55
CA THR A 59 7.22 16.61 8.26
C THR A 59 6.53 15.25 8.14
N TYR A 60 7.04 14.26 8.87
CA TYR A 60 6.42 12.95 9.02
C TYR A 60 5.15 13.00 9.87
N LYS A 61 5.14 13.64 11.04
CA LYS A 61 3.96 13.75 11.91
C LYS A 61 2.86 14.55 11.23
N ASP A 62 3.22 15.64 10.55
CA ASP A 62 2.25 16.45 9.79
C ASP A 62 1.60 15.61 8.67
N ARG A 63 2.38 14.79 7.96
CA ARG A 63 1.85 13.84 6.95
C ARG A 63 1.00 12.73 7.59
N PHE A 64 1.42 12.19 8.72
CA PHE A 64 0.69 11.15 9.44
C PHE A 64 -0.68 11.67 9.89
N VAL A 65 -0.74 12.87 10.46
CA VAL A 65 -2.00 13.50 10.84
C VAL A 65 -2.87 13.76 9.60
N ALA A 66 -2.28 14.28 8.52
CA ALA A 66 -3.00 14.60 7.29
C ALA A 66 -3.44 13.40 6.45
N ASN A 67 -2.87 12.21 6.65
CA ASN A 67 -3.22 11.02 5.87
C ASN A 67 -3.99 9.98 6.69
N GLN A 68 -3.63 9.77 7.96
CA GLN A 68 -4.16 8.69 8.80
C GLN A 68 -5.16 9.17 9.86
N LEU A 69 -5.09 10.44 10.30
CA LEU A 69 -5.93 10.96 11.39
C LEU A 69 -6.97 11.99 10.93
N VAL A 70 -7.18 12.16 9.62
CA VAL A 70 -8.16 13.13 9.09
C VAL A 70 -9.58 12.78 9.53
N GLU A 71 -9.92 11.50 9.47
CA GLU A 71 -11.25 10.99 9.84
C GLU A 71 -11.31 10.53 11.31
N ALA A 72 -10.20 10.64 12.05
CA ALA A 72 -10.12 10.20 13.43
C ALA A 72 -10.91 11.13 14.35
N GLN A 73 -11.91 10.57 15.03
CA GLN A 73 -12.70 11.27 16.05
C GLN A 73 -11.94 11.32 17.38
N ILE A 74 -10.95 12.21 17.47
CA ILE A 74 -10.24 12.47 18.73
C ILE A 74 -11.13 13.31 19.64
N ASN A 75 -11.24 12.90 20.91
CA ASN A 75 -12.07 13.59 21.91
C ASN A 75 -11.71 15.09 22.01
N PRO A 76 -12.67 16.01 21.78
CA PRO A 76 -12.42 17.45 21.79
C PRO A 76 -12.07 18.01 23.18
N SER A 77 -12.37 17.29 24.26
CA SER A 77 -12.04 17.69 25.64
C SER A 77 -10.56 17.51 25.99
N LEU A 78 -9.75 16.90 25.12
CA LEU A 78 -8.33 16.73 25.34
C LEU A 78 -7.59 18.08 25.29
N SER A 79 -6.71 18.32 26.27
CA SER A 79 -5.83 19.48 26.24
C SER A 79 -4.88 19.40 25.03
N PRO A 80 -4.40 20.55 24.50
CA PRO A 80 -3.48 20.56 23.36
C PRO A 80 -2.22 19.71 23.60
N LYS A 81 -1.73 19.68 24.85
CA LYS A 81 -0.58 18.88 25.26
C LYS A 81 -0.88 17.38 25.18
N MET A 82 -2.00 16.93 25.74
CA MET A 82 -2.39 15.52 25.70
C MET A 82 -2.65 15.04 24.27
N ARG A 83 -3.22 15.90 23.42
CA ARG A 83 -3.41 15.60 22.00
C ARG A 83 -2.08 15.40 21.28
N SER A 84 -1.08 16.23 21.57
CA SER A 84 0.27 16.08 21.01
C SER A 84 0.90 14.76 21.46
N GLU A 85 0.82 14.44 22.76
CA GLU A 85 1.35 13.19 23.30
C GLU A 85 0.66 11.96 22.68
N LEU A 86 -0.65 12.01 22.44
CA LEU A 86 -1.38 10.95 21.76
C LEU A 86 -0.87 10.75 20.32
N ILE A 87 -0.69 11.83 19.56
CA ILE A 87 -0.17 11.75 18.18
C ILE A 87 1.25 11.19 18.18
N ASP A 88 2.07 11.55 19.17
CA ASP A 88 3.42 11.01 19.33
C ASP A 88 3.39 9.50 19.57
N VAL A 89 2.50 9.00 20.43
CA VAL A 89 2.34 7.55 20.65
C VAL A 89 1.85 6.84 19.39
N LEU A 90 0.82 7.36 18.73
CA LEU A 90 0.24 6.76 17.52
C LEU A 90 1.25 6.71 16.36
N SER A 91 2.04 7.77 16.20
CA SER A 91 3.09 7.80 15.16
C SER A 91 4.27 6.90 15.50
N THR A 92 4.61 6.75 16.78
CA THR A 92 5.68 5.85 17.24
C THR A 92 5.31 4.38 17.05
N TYR A 93 4.06 4.02 17.32
CA TYR A 93 3.55 2.64 17.23
C TYR A 93 2.61 2.45 16.05
N ASN A 94 2.87 3.12 14.93
CA ASN A 94 2.00 3.09 13.74
C ASN A 94 1.71 1.65 13.27
N ASN A 95 2.71 0.76 13.28
CA ASN A 95 2.58 -0.63 12.85
C ASN A 95 1.70 -1.49 13.77
N ALA A 96 1.40 -1.03 14.99
CA ALA A 96 0.54 -1.74 15.93
C ALA A 96 -0.92 -1.31 15.84
N VAL A 97 -1.22 -0.25 15.08
CA VAL A 97 -2.56 0.31 14.90
C VAL A 97 -3.04 -0.06 13.50
N ALA A 98 -4.31 -0.47 13.39
CA ALA A 98 -4.92 -0.76 12.11
C ALA A 98 -5.48 0.53 11.49
N PHE A 99 -5.07 0.82 10.25
CA PHE A 99 -5.61 1.90 9.43
C PHE A 99 -6.29 1.32 8.19
N ASP A 100 -7.35 1.98 7.71
CA ASP A 100 -8.21 1.46 6.63
C ASP A 100 -7.47 1.28 5.29
N ASN A 101 -6.37 2.00 5.07
CA ASN A 101 -5.60 1.94 3.82
C ASN A 101 -4.44 0.95 3.86
N GLU A 102 -4.25 0.24 4.97
CA GLU A 102 -3.15 -0.70 5.16
C GLU A 102 -3.66 -2.15 5.05
N PRO A 103 -2.84 -3.07 4.51
CA PRO A 103 -3.21 -4.49 4.50
C PRO A 103 -3.34 -5.00 5.94
N LEU A 104 -4.22 -5.99 6.13
CA LEU A 104 -4.36 -6.59 7.46
C LEU A 104 -3.04 -7.27 7.87
N GLY A 105 -2.73 -7.17 9.17
CA GLY A 105 -1.56 -7.81 9.74
C GLY A 105 -1.62 -9.33 9.57
N ALA A 106 -0.55 -9.92 9.05
CA ALA A 106 -0.38 -11.36 8.93
C ALA A 106 0.83 -11.80 9.74
N ILE A 107 0.66 -12.81 10.60
CA ILE A 107 1.77 -13.40 11.35
C ILE A 107 2.60 -14.22 10.36
N LYS A 108 3.82 -13.78 10.11
CA LYS A 108 4.77 -14.50 9.25
C LYS A 108 5.01 -15.88 9.86
N GLU A 109 5.07 -16.89 9.00
CA GLU A 109 5.40 -18.30 9.35
C GLU A 109 4.30 -19.12 10.04
N HIS A 110 3.18 -18.52 10.44
CA HIS A 110 2.04 -19.24 11.01
C HIS A 110 0.99 -19.60 9.93
N LYS A 111 1.34 -20.53 9.05
CA LYS A 111 0.37 -21.11 8.08
C LYS A 111 -0.46 -22.18 8.77
N ALA A 112 -1.79 -22.12 8.59
CA ALA A 112 -2.70 -23.13 9.09
C ALA A 112 -2.90 -24.24 8.05
N ASP A 113 -2.42 -25.43 8.35
CA ASP A 113 -2.66 -26.62 7.52
C ASP A 113 -3.94 -27.32 7.99
N ILE A 114 -5.01 -27.20 7.19
CA ILE A 114 -6.29 -27.84 7.46
C ILE A 114 -6.35 -29.17 6.70
N THR A 115 -6.25 -30.28 7.44
CA THR A 115 -6.36 -31.63 6.86
C THR A 115 -7.81 -32.13 6.94
N LEU A 116 -8.36 -32.53 5.80
CA LEU A 116 -9.70 -33.13 5.73
C LEU A 116 -9.67 -34.59 6.19
N LYS A 117 -10.74 -35.03 6.86
CA LYS A 117 -10.91 -36.44 7.28
C LYS A 117 -11.37 -37.37 6.15
N ILE A 118 -11.64 -36.81 4.97
CA ILE A 118 -12.18 -37.53 3.81
C ILE A 118 -11.18 -37.45 2.66
N ASN A 119 -11.15 -38.49 1.83
CA ASN A 119 -10.30 -38.55 0.65
C ASN A 119 -11.11 -38.22 -0.61
N ARG A 120 -10.40 -37.84 -1.68
CA ARG A 120 -11.01 -37.67 -3.01
C ARG A 120 -11.54 -39.02 -3.53
N PRO A 121 -12.64 -39.02 -4.31
CA PRO A 121 -13.43 -37.86 -4.72
C PRO A 121 -14.31 -37.30 -3.58
N TYR A 122 -14.36 -35.97 -3.47
CA TYR A 122 -15.16 -35.32 -2.42
C TYR A 122 -16.67 -35.44 -2.69
N PRO A 123 -17.50 -35.54 -1.63
CA PRO A 123 -18.94 -35.68 -1.79
C PRO A 123 -19.56 -34.41 -2.39
N PRO A 124 -20.61 -34.52 -3.23
CA PRO A 124 -21.27 -33.37 -3.87
C PRO A 124 -21.76 -32.29 -2.89
N VAL A 125 -21.99 -32.64 -1.62
CA VAL A 125 -22.40 -31.70 -0.57
C VAL A 125 -21.38 -30.58 -0.31
N LEU A 126 -20.11 -30.81 -0.68
CA LEU A 126 -19.04 -29.80 -0.61
C LEU A 126 -19.01 -28.88 -1.83
N ARG A 127 -19.79 -29.16 -2.88
CA ARG A 127 -19.93 -28.32 -4.08
C ARG A 127 -21.34 -27.75 -4.13
N ARG A 128 -21.59 -26.71 -3.34
CA ARG A 128 -22.89 -26.03 -3.32
C ARG A 128 -22.88 -24.83 -4.27
N PRO A 129 -23.92 -24.64 -5.10
CA PRO A 129 -24.05 -23.44 -5.91
C PRO A 129 -24.33 -22.22 -5.03
N ALA A 130 -24.01 -21.03 -5.54
CA ALA A 130 -24.39 -19.78 -4.89
C ALA A 130 -25.91 -19.62 -4.84
N TYR A 131 -26.41 -19.03 -3.76
CA TYR A 131 -27.82 -18.67 -3.68
C TYR A 131 -28.12 -17.48 -4.59
N ALA A 132 -29.37 -17.41 -5.10
CA ALA A 132 -29.83 -16.23 -5.80
C ALA A 132 -29.83 -15.03 -4.85
N ALA A 133 -29.12 -13.97 -5.22
CA ALA A 133 -29.03 -12.74 -4.45
C ALA A 133 -29.90 -11.65 -5.09
N SER A 134 -30.59 -10.85 -4.27
CA SER A 134 -31.30 -9.66 -4.73
C SER A 134 -30.31 -8.59 -5.25
N PRO A 135 -30.75 -7.62 -6.08
CA PRO A 135 -29.87 -6.55 -6.55
C PRO A 135 -29.13 -5.82 -5.43
N ARG A 136 -29.85 -5.43 -4.36
CA ARG A 136 -29.27 -4.82 -3.15
C ARG A 136 -28.24 -5.72 -2.46
N ALA A 137 -28.51 -7.03 -2.38
CA ALA A 137 -27.56 -7.97 -1.78
C ALA A 137 -26.29 -8.11 -2.64
N ARG A 138 -26.44 -8.14 -3.96
CA ARG A 138 -25.33 -8.26 -4.91
C ARG A 138 -24.39 -7.06 -4.84
N GLU A 139 -24.92 -5.85 -4.83
CA GLU A 139 -24.13 -4.61 -4.69
C GLU A 139 -23.33 -4.58 -3.38
N ALA A 140 -23.98 -4.94 -2.28
CA ALA A 140 -23.31 -4.98 -0.98
C ALA A 140 -22.25 -6.10 -0.91
N LEU A 141 -22.53 -7.28 -1.46
CA LEU A 141 -21.55 -8.37 -1.57
C LEU A 141 -20.33 -7.94 -2.40
N GLU A 142 -20.56 -7.29 -3.54
CA GLU A 142 -19.49 -6.79 -4.40
C GLU A 142 -18.57 -5.81 -3.68
N LYS A 143 -19.14 -4.86 -2.93
CA LYS A 143 -18.37 -3.92 -2.10
C LYS A 143 -17.47 -4.65 -1.09
N HIS A 144 -18.05 -5.54 -0.29
CA HIS A 144 -17.28 -6.28 0.72
C HIS A 144 -16.21 -7.20 0.12
N ILE A 145 -16.52 -7.87 -1.00
CA ILE A 145 -15.55 -8.73 -1.68
C ILE A 145 -14.40 -7.90 -2.23
N GLN A 146 -14.66 -6.73 -2.82
CA GLN A 146 -13.62 -5.82 -3.30
C GLN A 146 -12.71 -5.34 -2.16
N GLU A 147 -13.28 -4.93 -1.03
CA GLU A 147 -12.52 -4.54 0.18
C GLU A 147 -11.61 -5.69 0.64
N LEU A 148 -12.15 -6.91 0.76
CA LEU A 148 -11.37 -8.08 1.17
C LEU A 148 -10.26 -8.46 0.16
N ILE A 149 -10.46 -8.22 -1.13
CA ILE A 149 -9.40 -8.39 -2.14
C ILE A 149 -8.32 -7.33 -1.96
N GLN A 150 -8.70 -6.07 -1.75
CA GLN A 150 -7.77 -4.95 -1.53
C GLN A 150 -6.90 -5.18 -0.28
N HIS A 151 -7.48 -5.71 0.79
CA HIS A 151 -6.76 -6.06 2.01
C HIS A 151 -5.95 -7.36 1.91
N GLY A 152 -6.00 -8.08 0.79
CA GLY A 152 -5.26 -9.33 0.57
C GLY A 152 -5.83 -10.53 1.32
N VAL A 153 -7.08 -10.46 1.81
CA VAL A 153 -7.77 -11.57 2.50
C VAL A 153 -8.33 -12.56 1.48
N LEU A 154 -8.95 -12.06 0.42
CA LEU A 154 -9.47 -12.85 -0.68
C LEU A 154 -8.59 -12.69 -1.91
N ARG A 155 -8.49 -13.76 -2.70
CA ARG A 155 -7.88 -13.73 -4.03
C ARG A 155 -8.81 -14.35 -5.06
N LYS A 156 -8.69 -13.89 -6.29
CA LYS A 156 -9.32 -14.56 -7.42
C LYS A 156 -8.59 -15.88 -7.69
N VAL A 157 -9.35 -16.95 -7.85
CA VAL A 157 -8.83 -18.26 -8.27
C VAL A 157 -8.60 -18.21 -9.79
N GLY A 158 -7.43 -18.65 -10.25
CA GLY A 158 -7.07 -18.63 -11.67
C GLY A 158 -7.85 -19.65 -12.50
N HIS A 159 -7.94 -19.44 -13.81
CA HIS A 159 -8.65 -20.36 -14.74
C HIS A 159 -8.11 -21.79 -14.75
N ASN A 160 -6.85 -21.99 -14.33
CA ASN A 160 -6.18 -23.30 -14.30
C ASN A 160 -6.24 -23.97 -12.91
N GLU A 161 -6.85 -23.32 -11.92
CA GLU A 161 -6.96 -23.87 -10.57
C GLU A 161 -8.32 -24.58 -10.41
N GLU A 162 -8.30 -25.86 -10.06
CA GLU A 162 -9.53 -26.61 -9.81
C GLU A 162 -10.14 -26.23 -8.46
N VAL A 163 -11.40 -25.80 -8.46
CA VAL A 163 -12.17 -25.52 -7.24
C VAL A 163 -13.01 -26.74 -6.89
N GLU A 164 -12.56 -27.48 -5.87
CA GLU A 164 -13.23 -28.73 -5.48
C GLU A 164 -14.30 -28.54 -4.41
N VAL A 165 -14.25 -27.44 -3.66
CA VAL A 165 -15.15 -27.09 -2.56
C VAL A 165 -15.73 -25.70 -2.82
N THR A 166 -17.05 -25.60 -2.80
CA THR A 166 -17.78 -24.33 -2.91
C THR A 166 -18.86 -24.25 -1.84
N THR A 167 -18.90 -23.12 -1.15
CA THR A 167 -19.93 -22.80 -0.17
C THR A 167 -20.64 -21.52 -0.59
N PRO A 168 -21.99 -21.48 -0.55
CA PRO A 168 -22.72 -20.27 -0.85
C PRO A 168 -22.39 -19.22 0.21
N VAL A 169 -22.25 -17.98 -0.24
CA VAL A 169 -22.05 -16.82 0.61
C VAL A 169 -23.41 -16.14 0.81
N ILE A 170 -23.68 -15.67 2.02
CA ILE A 170 -24.88 -14.90 2.34
C ILE A 170 -24.50 -13.51 2.86
N ILE A 171 -25.47 -12.61 2.88
CA ILE A 171 -25.31 -11.29 3.45
C ILE A 171 -26.31 -11.08 4.58
N ALA A 172 -25.79 -10.66 5.74
CA ALA A 172 -26.60 -10.34 6.90
C ALA A 172 -26.67 -8.82 7.09
N TRP A 173 -27.86 -8.30 7.41
CA TRP A 173 -28.10 -6.88 7.63
C TRP A 173 -28.39 -6.59 9.11
N ASN A 174 -27.85 -5.49 9.62
CA ASN A 174 -28.15 -4.97 10.95
C ASN A 174 -28.05 -3.44 10.94
N ASN A 175 -29.14 -2.72 11.23
CA ASN A 175 -29.21 -1.26 11.24
C ASN A 175 -28.54 -0.63 10.00
N ASP A 176 -28.99 -1.07 8.82
CA ASP A 176 -28.48 -0.70 7.49
C ASP A 176 -27.01 -1.04 7.17
N LYS A 177 -26.28 -1.62 8.12
CA LYS A 177 -24.94 -2.19 7.88
C LYS A 177 -25.07 -3.62 7.42
N SER A 178 -24.28 -4.00 6.42
CA SER A 178 -24.24 -5.36 5.90
C SER A 178 -22.91 -6.03 6.22
N ARG A 179 -22.91 -7.37 6.30
CA ARG A 179 -21.70 -8.19 6.43
C ARG A 179 -21.85 -9.48 5.64
N VAL A 180 -20.73 -9.94 5.08
CA VAL A 180 -20.60 -11.24 4.41
C VAL A 180 -20.54 -12.35 5.46
N VAL A 181 -21.28 -13.44 5.24
CA VAL A 181 -21.30 -14.64 6.11
C VAL A 181 -21.18 -15.89 5.25
#